data_AF-A0A2R3QGW4-F1
#
_entry.id   AF-A0A2R3QGW4-F1
#
_cell.length_a   1.000
_cell.length_b   1.000
_cell.length_c   1.000
_cell.angle_alpha   90.00
_cell.angle_beta   90.00
_cell.angle_gamma   90.00
#
_symmetry.space_group_name_H-M   'P 1'
#
loop_
_entity.id
_entity.type
_entity.pdbx_description
1 polymer ?
#
loop_
_entity_poly.entity_id
_entity_poly.type
_entity_poly.pdbx_seq_one_letter_code
_entity_poly.pdbx_strand_id
1 'polypeptide(L)'
;MNDAAHAGHFEVEGAKLALQRAHSDAVKSFAQRMLDDHTAAAQQLETLASAKNHKLPDGPSLMQKGKLKLLSTHEGAKFDKSYIDSLGPKAHRETIELFEKGATKAHDPDVKAWAEKTLPTLREHLRMAEQLDRSANGADKKNATHDAPLHGDVAKKK
;
A
#
# COMPACT_ATOMS: atom_id res chain seq x y z
N MET A 1 4.78 12.10 14.48
CA MET A 1 3.71 12.78 13.71
C MET A 1 4.15 13.07 12.28
N ASN A 2 5.24 13.80 12.02
CA ASN A 2 5.66 14.13 10.64
C ASN A 2 5.86 12.91 9.74
N ASP A 3 6.53 11.87 10.21
CA ASP A 3 6.72 10.63 9.42
C ASP A 3 5.38 9.98 9.06
N ALA A 4 4.45 9.94 10.01
CA ALA A 4 3.12 9.39 9.79
C ALA A 4 2.27 10.26 8.84
N ALA A 5 2.42 11.58 8.90
CA ALA A 5 1.76 12.50 7.96
C ALA A 5 2.31 12.33 6.54
N HIS A 6 3.63 12.25 6.36
CA HIS A 6 4.23 11.97 5.05
C HIS A 6 3.80 10.61 4.48
N ALA A 7 3.77 9.56 5.31
CA ALA A 7 3.27 8.24 4.93
C ALA A 7 1.79 8.27 4.53
N GLY A 8 0.93 8.87 5.36
CA GLY A 8 -0.50 9.01 5.08
C GLY A 8 -0.79 9.75 3.77
N HIS A 9 -0.08 10.86 3.51
CA HIS A 9 -0.20 11.59 2.24
C HIS A 9 0.24 10.72 1.05
N PHE A 10 1.34 9.98 1.18
CA PHE A 10 1.81 9.07 0.13
C PHE A 10 0.78 7.99 -0.19
N GLU A 11 0.14 7.40 0.84
CA GLU A 11 -0.87 6.35 0.69
C GLU A 11 -2.17 6.90 0.10
N VAL A 12 -2.63 8.08 0.53
CA VAL A 12 -3.81 8.74 -0.03
C VAL A 12 -3.61 9.11 -1.50
N GLU A 13 -2.47 9.71 -1.86
CA GLU A 13 -2.18 10.06 -3.26
C GLU A 13 -1.98 8.82 -4.14
N GLY A 14 -1.29 7.80 -3.63
CA GLY A 14 -1.14 6.52 -4.30
C GLY A 14 -2.48 5.84 -4.57
N ALA A 15 -3.36 5.79 -3.55
CA ALA A 15 -4.69 5.21 -3.67
C ALA A 15 -5.55 5.92 -4.72
N LYS A 16 -5.55 7.26 -4.73
CA LYS A 16 -6.24 8.05 -5.77
C LYS A 16 -5.74 7.70 -7.17
N LEU A 17 -4.42 7.58 -7.34
CA LEU A 17 -3.83 7.20 -8.60
C LEU A 17 -4.25 5.79 -9.02
N ALA A 18 -4.34 4.84 -8.09
CA ALA A 18 -4.80 3.48 -8.37
C ALA A 18 -6.27 3.40 -8.75
N LEU A 19 -7.15 4.16 -8.11
CA LEU A 19 -8.56 4.23 -8.51
C LEU A 19 -8.72 4.73 -9.96
N GLN A 20 -7.78 5.54 -10.45
CA GLN A 20 -7.78 6.04 -11.83
C GLN A 20 -7.11 5.10 -12.84
N ARG A 21 -6.05 4.40 -12.45
CA ARG A 21 -5.14 3.71 -13.39
C ARG A 21 -5.08 2.20 -13.25
N ALA A 22 -5.55 1.65 -12.13
CA ALA A 22 -5.49 0.21 -11.91
C ALA A 22 -6.35 -0.53 -12.94
N HIS A 23 -5.83 -1.67 -13.39
CA HIS A 23 -6.58 -2.55 -14.29
C HIS A 23 -7.42 -3.54 -13.48
N SER A 24 -6.83 -4.10 -12.43
CA SER A 24 -7.46 -5.08 -11.55
C SER A 24 -8.46 -4.46 -10.58
N ASP A 25 -9.67 -5.02 -10.54
CA ASP A 25 -10.70 -4.65 -9.56
C ASP A 25 -10.25 -4.95 -8.12
N ALA A 26 -9.38 -5.93 -7.92
CA ALA A 26 -8.80 -6.22 -6.61
C ALA A 26 -7.86 -5.09 -6.16
N VAL A 27 -7.06 -4.52 -7.07
CA VAL A 27 -6.21 -3.36 -6.78
C VAL A 27 -7.07 -2.12 -6.50
N LYS A 28 -8.13 -1.88 -7.28
CA LYS A 28 -9.07 -0.78 -7.03
C LYS A 28 -9.76 -0.91 -5.67
N SER A 29 -10.21 -2.11 -5.32
CA SER A 29 -10.87 -2.37 -4.04
C SER A 29 -9.93 -2.13 -2.86
N PHE A 30 -8.69 -2.60 -2.96
CA PHE A 30 -7.67 -2.33 -1.96
C PHE A 30 -7.35 -0.82 -1.88
N ALA A 31 -7.18 -0.15 -3.02
CA ALA A 31 -6.95 1.29 -3.08
C ALA A 31 -8.09 2.11 -2.46
N GLN A 32 -9.36 1.71 -2.65
CA GLN A 32 -10.49 2.39 -2.03
C GLN A 32 -10.40 2.31 -0.50
N ARG A 33 -10.09 1.14 0.06
CA ARG A 33 -9.90 0.98 1.51
C ARG A 33 -8.74 1.80 2.04
N MET A 34 -7.62 1.84 1.31
CA MET A 34 -6.48 2.71 1.63
C MET A 34 -6.90 4.20 1.65
N LEU A 35 -7.64 4.65 0.63
CA LEU A 35 -8.07 6.04 0.54
C LEU A 35 -8.95 6.42 1.74
N ASP A 36 -9.96 5.62 2.04
CA ASP A 36 -10.94 5.92 3.09
C ASP A 36 -10.27 5.97 4.48
N ASP A 37 -9.55 4.89 4.81
CA ASP A 37 -8.97 4.71 6.14
C ASP A 37 -7.81 5.68 6.40
N HIS A 38 -6.94 5.95 5.40
CA HIS A 38 -5.83 6.89 5.57
C HIS A 38 -6.28 8.34 5.55
N THR A 39 -7.35 8.69 4.81
CA THR A 39 -7.94 10.04 4.90
C THR A 39 -8.52 10.29 6.29
N ALA A 40 -9.23 9.31 6.87
CA ALA A 40 -9.73 9.42 8.23
C ALA A 40 -8.59 9.54 9.27
N ALA A 41 -7.52 8.75 9.11
CA ALA A 41 -6.34 8.83 9.98
C ALA A 41 -5.62 10.18 9.86
N ALA A 42 -5.52 10.75 8.65
CA ALA A 42 -4.92 12.05 8.41
C ALA A 42 -5.69 13.17 9.13
N GLN A 43 -7.02 13.18 9.06
CA GLN A 43 -7.87 14.15 9.77
C GLN A 43 -7.70 14.08 11.30
N GLN A 44 -7.58 12.87 11.84
CA GLN A 44 -7.30 12.68 13.28
C GLN A 44 -5.92 13.22 13.65
N LEU A 45 -4.91 12.97 12.82
CA LEU A 45 -3.55 13.46 13.04
C LEU A 45 -3.45 14.99 12.94
N GLU A 46 -4.17 15.60 11.99
CA GLU A 46 -4.29 17.06 11.85
C GLU A 46 -4.87 17.68 13.11
N THR A 47 -6.00 17.15 13.60
CA THR A 47 -6.63 17.62 14.85
C THR A 47 -5.66 17.52 16.03
N LEU A 48 -4.97 16.39 16.16
CA LEU A 48 -3.98 16.15 17.21
C LEU A 48 -2.81 17.14 17.14
N ALA A 49 -2.29 17.37 15.93
CA ALA A 49 -1.18 18.28 15.72
C ALA A 49 -1.57 19.74 15.98
N SER A 50 -2.76 20.17 15.55
CA SER A 50 -3.30 21.50 15.84
C SER A 50 -3.45 21.75 17.34
N ALA A 51 -3.99 20.78 18.10
CA ALA A 51 -4.11 20.88 19.56
C ALA A 51 -2.74 21.06 20.27
N LYS A 52 -1.66 20.64 19.61
CA LYS A 52 -0.28 20.71 20.11
C LYS A 52 0.54 21.84 19.47
N ASN A 53 -0.10 22.72 18.69
CA ASN A 53 0.56 23.78 17.91
C ASN A 53 1.71 23.25 17.03
N HIS A 54 1.59 22.00 16.57
CA HIS A 54 2.59 21.34 15.74
C HIS A 54 2.19 21.44 14.27
N LYS A 55 3.09 21.97 13.43
CA LYS A 55 2.85 22.04 11.98
C LYS A 55 3.23 20.72 11.31
N LEU A 56 2.24 20.07 10.70
CA LEU A 56 2.45 18.88 9.88
C LEU A 56 2.93 19.25 8.47
N PRO A 57 3.64 18.33 7.78
CA PRO A 57 3.84 18.46 6.35
C PRO A 57 2.52 18.41 5.58
N ASP A 58 2.49 19.10 4.45
CA ASP A 58 1.32 19.29 3.57
C ASP A 58 1.24 18.26 2.43
N GLY A 59 2.13 17.26 2.43
CA GLY A 59 2.13 16.22 1.41
C GLY A 59 3.20 15.15 1.64
N PRO A 60 3.43 14.27 0.66
CA PRO A 60 4.45 13.23 0.76
C PRO A 60 5.86 13.85 0.79
N SER A 61 6.82 13.11 1.35
CA SER A 61 8.24 13.49 1.27
C SER A 61 8.72 13.53 -0.19
N LEU A 62 9.85 14.19 -0.46
CA LEU A 62 10.42 14.26 -1.82
C LEU A 62 10.65 12.87 -2.45
N MET A 63 11.14 11.91 -1.65
CA MET A 63 11.32 10.53 -2.09
C MET A 63 10.00 9.86 -2.45
N GLN A 64 8.94 10.07 -1.65
CA GLN A 64 7.61 9.53 -1.92
C GLN A 64 6.96 10.18 -3.16
N LYS A 65 7.13 11.50 -3.35
CA LYS A 65 6.71 12.20 -4.57
C LYS A 65 7.38 11.61 -5.82
N GLY A 66 8.67 11.28 -5.73
CA GLY A 66 9.39 10.57 -6.80
C GLY A 66 8.80 9.19 -7.12
N LYS A 67 8.46 8.40 -6.09
CA LYS A 67 7.78 7.11 -6.25
C LYS A 67 6.41 7.25 -6.92
N LEU A 68 5.59 8.22 -6.49
CA LEU A 68 4.28 8.49 -7.10
C LEU A 68 4.43 8.93 -8.56
N LYS A 69 5.42 9.77 -8.85
CA LYS A 69 5.70 10.19 -10.23
C LYS A 69 6.05 8.99 -11.11
N LEU A 70 6.94 8.10 -10.66
CA LEU A 70 7.28 6.89 -11.39
C LEU A 70 6.04 5.99 -11.58
N LEU A 71 5.28 5.75 -10.52
CA LEU A 71 4.06 4.95 -10.56
C LEU A 71 3.04 5.50 -11.57
N SER A 72 2.92 6.82 -11.68
CA SER A 72 2.00 7.48 -12.64
C SER A 72 2.36 7.24 -14.11
N THR A 73 3.59 6.80 -14.40
CA THR A 73 4.01 6.44 -15.76
C THR A 73 3.63 5.02 -16.17
N HIS A 74 3.14 4.21 -15.23
CA HIS A 74 2.74 2.84 -15.48
C HIS A 74 1.23 2.77 -15.74
N GLU A 75 0.83 1.76 -16.52
CA GLU A 75 -0.57 1.48 -16.85
C GLU A 75 -0.82 -0.03 -16.87
N GLY A 76 -2.09 -0.43 -16.85
CA GLY A 76 -2.47 -1.84 -16.97
C GLY A 76 -1.91 -2.72 -15.84
N ALA A 77 -1.57 -3.96 -16.17
CA ALA A 77 -0.96 -4.90 -15.23
C ALA A 77 0.39 -4.41 -14.67
N LYS A 78 1.16 -3.61 -15.42
CA LYS A 78 2.41 -3.02 -14.93
C LYS A 78 2.16 -2.02 -13.81
N PHE A 79 1.09 -1.23 -13.93
CA PHE A 79 0.65 -0.33 -12.87
C PHE A 79 0.28 -1.13 -11.62
N ASP A 80 -0.59 -2.12 -11.76
CA ASP A 80 -1.07 -2.95 -10.65
C ASP A 80 0.09 -3.55 -9.85
N LYS A 81 1.07 -4.15 -10.54
CA LYS A 81 2.28 -4.71 -9.91
C LYS A 81 3.09 -3.63 -9.18
N SER A 82 3.33 -2.49 -9.83
CA SER A 82 4.14 -1.42 -9.25
C SER A 82 3.47 -0.76 -8.05
N TYR A 83 2.14 -0.70 -8.06
CA TYR A 83 1.34 -0.25 -6.92
C TYR A 83 1.49 -1.21 -5.73
N ILE A 84 1.33 -2.52 -5.95
CA ILE A 84 1.53 -3.55 -4.91
C ILE A 84 2.96 -3.51 -4.36
N ASP A 85 3.97 -3.34 -5.22
CA ASP A 85 5.37 -3.27 -4.78
C ASP A 85 5.65 -2.01 -3.92
N SER A 86 5.02 -0.89 -4.25
CA SER A 86 5.29 0.41 -3.62
C SER A 86 4.45 0.69 -2.38
N LEU A 87 3.21 0.21 -2.36
CA LEU A 87 2.16 0.52 -1.37
C LEU A 87 1.53 -0.76 -0.78
N GLY A 88 2.08 -1.94 -1.07
CA GLY A 88 1.60 -3.21 -0.56
C GLY A 88 2.31 -3.66 0.73
N PRO A 89 2.61 -4.97 0.89
CA PRO A 89 2.99 -5.52 2.19
C PRO A 89 4.22 -4.91 2.84
N LYS A 90 5.24 -4.54 2.04
CA LYS A 90 6.48 -3.96 2.57
C LYS A 90 6.22 -2.59 3.21
N ALA A 91 5.52 -1.70 2.50
CA ALA A 91 5.19 -0.37 3.00
C ALA A 91 4.34 -0.44 4.29
N HIS A 92 3.40 -1.39 4.34
CA HIS A 92 2.56 -1.60 5.50
C HIS A 92 3.32 -2.12 6.72
N ARG A 93 4.28 -3.06 6.53
CA ARG A 93 5.16 -3.51 7.61
C ARG A 93 5.99 -2.37 8.20
N GLU A 94 6.64 -1.58 7.33
CA GLU A 94 7.43 -0.43 7.75
C GLU A 94 6.58 0.60 8.51
N THR A 95 5.33 0.83 8.07
CA THR A 95 4.38 1.73 8.73
C THR A 95 3.91 1.16 10.08
N ILE A 96 3.60 -0.13 10.17
CA ILE A 96 3.25 -0.77 11.45
C ILE A 96 4.41 -0.63 12.45
N GLU A 97 5.65 -0.88 12.05
CA GLU A 97 6.82 -0.71 12.93
C GLU A 97 6.95 0.73 13.44
N LEU A 98 6.72 1.73 12.57
CA LEU A 98 6.68 3.14 12.95
C LEU A 98 5.60 3.42 14.01
N PHE A 99 4.39 2.87 13.82
CA PHE A 99 3.27 3.06 14.75
C PHE A 99 3.46 2.30 16.06
N GLU A 100 4.02 1.09 16.05
CA GLU A 100 4.37 0.35 17.27
C GLU A 100 5.44 1.08 18.08
N LYS A 101 6.43 1.67 17.40
CA LYS A 101 7.40 2.56 18.05
C LYS A 101 6.71 3.81 18.62
N GLY A 102 5.76 4.41 17.90
CA GLY A 102 4.97 5.54 18.37
C GLY A 102 4.19 5.22 19.64
N ALA A 103 3.44 4.11 19.62
CA ALA A 103 2.66 3.60 20.74
C ALA A 103 3.52 3.37 22.00
N THR A 104 4.72 2.82 21.84
CA THR A 104 5.58 2.45 22.98
C THR A 104 6.49 3.59 23.45
N LYS A 105 7.05 4.36 22.52
CA LYS A 105 8.16 5.29 22.80
C LYS A 105 7.78 6.78 22.74
N ALA A 106 6.61 7.16 22.24
CA ALA A 106 6.23 8.57 22.25
C ALA A 106 6.10 9.09 23.70
N HIS A 107 6.61 10.30 23.96
CA HIS A 107 6.47 10.93 25.26
C HIS A 107 5.06 11.49 25.49
N ASP A 108 4.45 11.97 24.41
CA ASP A 108 3.13 12.55 24.44
C ASP A 108 2.04 11.45 24.50
N PRO A 109 1.17 11.46 25.53
CA PRO A 109 0.17 10.41 25.72
C PRO A 109 -0.88 10.36 24.62
N ASP A 110 -1.24 11.50 24.02
CA ASP A 110 -2.24 11.53 22.95
C ASP A 110 -1.64 10.97 21.64
N VAL A 111 -0.35 11.20 21.41
CA VAL A 111 0.38 10.58 20.28
C VAL A 111 0.45 9.08 20.46
N LYS A 112 0.72 8.58 21.66
CA LYS A 112 0.70 7.15 21.96
C LYS A 112 -0.67 6.56 21.67
N ALA A 113 -1.72 7.14 22.25
CA ALA A 113 -3.09 6.66 22.09
C ALA A 113 -3.53 6.66 20.61
N TRP A 114 -3.18 7.71 19.86
CA TRP A 114 -3.48 7.76 18.43
C TRP A 114 -2.75 6.67 17.64
N ALA A 115 -1.46 6.44 17.93
CA ALA A 115 -0.70 5.39 17.27
C ALA A 115 -1.30 3.99 17.59
N GLU A 116 -1.60 3.73 18.86
CA GLU A 116 -2.24 2.48 19.31
C GLU A 116 -3.59 2.24 18.63
N LYS A 117 -4.43 3.27 18.54
CA LYS A 117 -5.76 3.19 17.91
C LYS A 117 -5.68 2.91 16.41
N THR A 118 -4.59 3.30 15.74
CA THR A 118 -4.44 3.16 14.29
C THR A 118 -3.87 1.78 13.89
N LEU A 119 -3.12 1.12 14.78
CA LEU A 119 -2.48 -0.17 14.51
C LEU A 119 -3.41 -1.29 14.00
N PRO A 120 -4.63 -1.48 14.54
CA PRO A 120 -5.53 -2.52 14.04
C PRO A 120 -5.85 -2.38 12.54
N THR A 121 -6.11 -1.15 12.09
CA THR A 121 -6.40 -0.85 10.68
C THR A 121 -5.19 -1.12 9.80
N LEU A 122 -3.99 -0.68 10.20
CA LEU A 122 -2.76 -0.94 9.45
C LEU A 122 -2.46 -2.45 9.31
N ARG A 123 -2.72 -3.22 10.37
CA ARG A 123 -2.57 -4.69 10.34
C ARG A 123 -3.56 -5.36 9.40
N GLU A 124 -4.79 -4.85 9.33
CA GLU A 124 -5.77 -5.33 8.36
C GLU A 124 -5.36 -5.00 6.93
N HIS A 125 -4.89 -3.77 6.67
CA HIS A 125 -4.36 -3.40 5.36
C HIS A 125 -3.16 -4.26 4.95
N LEU A 126 -2.27 -4.61 5.89
CA LEU A 126 -1.18 -5.56 5.62
C LEU A 126 -1.74 -6.92 5.17
N ARG A 127 -2.75 -7.47 5.85
CA ARG A 127 -3.36 -8.75 5.44
C ARG A 127 -3.96 -8.67 4.04
N MET A 128 -4.66 -7.59 3.73
CA MET A 128 -5.23 -7.35 2.40
C MET A 128 -4.12 -7.27 1.34
N ALA A 129 -3.06 -6.51 1.62
CA ALA A 129 -1.94 -6.34 0.71
C ALA A 129 -1.22 -7.67 0.44
N GLU A 130 -1.04 -8.52 1.46
CA GLU A 130 -0.44 -9.83 1.30
C GLU A 130 -1.32 -10.80 0.50
N GLN A 131 -2.64 -10.70 0.66
CA GLN A 131 -3.58 -11.46 -0.16
C GLN A 131 -3.52 -11.01 -1.62
N LEU A 132 -3.48 -9.69 -1.86
CA LEU A 132 -3.39 -9.11 -3.18
C LEU A 132 -2.10 -9.52 -3.90
N ASP A 133 -0.96 -9.45 -3.22
CA ASP A 133 0.35 -9.87 -3.75
C ASP A 133 0.39 -11.37 -4.09
N ARG A 134 -0.17 -12.24 -3.22
CA ARG A 134 -0.28 -13.67 -3.52
C ARG A 134 -1.17 -13.94 -4.74
N SER A 135 -2.28 -13.24 -4.87
CA SER A 135 -3.19 -13.39 -6.01
C SER A 135 -2.55 -12.94 -7.32
N ALA A 136 -1.80 -11.83 -7.31
CA ALA A 136 -1.06 -11.36 -8.48
C ALA A 136 0.02 -12.38 -8.91
N ASN A 137 0.84 -12.84 -7.97
CA ASN A 137 1.90 -13.82 -8.24
C ASN A 137 1.36 -15.24 -8.58
N GLY A 138 0.18 -15.59 -8.07
CA GLY A 138 -0.50 -16.85 -8.36
C GLY A 138 -1.17 -16.88 -9.73
N ALA A 139 -1.69 -15.75 -10.21
CA ALA A 139 -2.22 -15.60 -11.57
C ALA A 139 -1.10 -15.71 -12.61
N ASP A 140 0.07 -15.10 -12.35
CA ASP A 140 1.24 -15.19 -13.21
C ASP A 140 1.71 -16.65 -13.43
N LYS A 141 1.63 -17.50 -12.38
CA LYS A 141 2.02 -18.91 -12.47
C LYS A 141 1.02 -19.78 -13.25
N LYS A 142 -0.27 -19.47 -13.24
CA LYS A 142 -1.29 -20.22 -14.00
C LYS A 142 -1.27 -19.90 -15.48
N ASN A 143 -0.83 -18.70 -15.86
CA ASN A 143 -0.72 -18.30 -17.25
C ASN A 143 0.57 -18.84 -17.92
N ALA A 144 1.62 -19.12 -17.13
CA ALA A 144 2.88 -19.67 -17.65
C ALA A 144 2.82 -21.16 -18.05
N THR A 145 1.74 -21.89 -17.75
CA THR A 145 1.63 -23.33 -18.04
C THR A 145 0.75 -23.68 -19.24
N HIS A 146 0.24 -22.71 -20.00
CA HIS A 146 -0.64 -22.97 -21.16
C HIS A 146 0.06 -22.98 -22.54
N ASP A 147 1.35 -22.61 -22.62
CA ASP A 147 2.09 -22.50 -23.89
C ASP A 147 3.16 -23.59 -24.09
N ALA A 148 2.91 -24.83 -23.62
CA ALA A 148 3.73 -25.98 -24.03
C ALA A 148 3.14 -26.58 -25.32
N PRO A 149 3.87 -26.60 -26.47
CA PRO A 149 3.37 -27.25 -27.67
C PRO A 149 3.26 -28.75 -27.42
N LEU A 150 2.04 -29.28 -27.49
CA LEU A 150 1.80 -30.71 -27.67
C LEU A 150 2.31 -31.12 -29.06
N HIS A 151 3.60 -31.43 -29.18
CA HIS A 151 4.06 -32.22 -30.32
C HIS A 151 3.79 -33.70 -30.02
N GLY A 152 2.78 -34.21 -30.71
CA GLY A 152 2.41 -35.61 -30.71
C GLY A 152 3.48 -36.52 -31.32
N ASP A 153 3.41 -37.76 -30.84
CA ASP A 153 3.82 -39.04 -31.44
C ASP A 153 4.75 -39.04 -32.65
N VAL A 154 5.86 -39.78 -32.54
CA VAL A 154 6.11 -40.91 -33.45
C VAL A 154 6.75 -42.08 -32.70
N ALA A 155 5.96 -43.14 -32.56
CA ALA A 155 6.43 -44.47 -32.25
C ALA A 155 7.35 -45.01 -33.37
N LYS A 156 8.40 -45.76 -32.99
CA LYS A 156 8.81 -46.99 -33.69
C LYS A 156 9.73 -47.83 -32.80
N LYS A 157 9.15 -48.89 -32.23
CA LYS A 157 9.88 -50.07 -31.77
C LYS A 157 10.05 -51.02 -32.95
N LYS A 158 11.30 -51.52 -33.11
CA LYS A 158 11.76 -52.71 -33.83
C LYS A 158 11.43 -52.85 -35.31
#